data_AF-A0A832TJR4-F1
#
_entry.id   AF-A0A832TJR4-F1
#
_cell.length_a   1.000
_cell.length_b   1.000
_cell.length_c   1.000
_cell.angle_alpha   90.00
_cell.angle_beta   90.00
_cell.angle_gamma   90.00
#
_symmetry.space_group_name_H-M   'P 1'
#
loop_
_entity.id
_entity.type
_entity.pdbx_description
1 polymer ?
#
loop_
_entity_poly.entity_id
_entity_poly.type
_entity_poly.pdbx_seq_one_letter_code
_entity_poly.pdbx_strand_id
1 'polypeptide(L)'
;MPYSVALICGLLCALAANEAGLHFAIGAFIAGLILGDSIRSDRSLYDSLSDLAFGFFVTLFFAYIGLLFPPSLAGVPLVFFAVLVAVSFASKIVGGFIGSFRTLQNPRKALVVGFGLVPRGEVALVVAKVSLTAGIISISLFSAVTLMVVITVFAAPFLMVRGFTWLRGD
;
A
#
# COMPACT_ATOMS: atom_id res chain seq x y z
N MET A 1 -24.85 14.95 3.41
CA MET A 1 -24.09 15.23 4.66
C MET A 1 -23.08 16.34 4.36
N PRO A 2 -22.65 17.21 5.29
CA PRO A 2 -21.63 18.21 4.94
C PRO A 2 -20.29 17.55 4.67
N TYR A 3 -19.60 17.98 3.63
CA TYR A 3 -18.26 17.53 3.26
C TYR A 3 -17.25 17.65 4.41
N SER A 4 -17.30 18.77 5.15
CA SER A 4 -16.43 19.02 6.30
C SER A 4 -16.62 17.99 7.41
N VAL A 5 -17.84 17.53 7.66
CA VAL A 5 -18.12 16.52 8.68
C VAL A 5 -17.49 15.18 8.29
N ALA A 6 -17.52 14.81 7.00
CA ALA A 6 -16.87 13.58 6.52
C ALA A 6 -15.36 13.63 6.79
N LEU A 7 -14.72 14.76 6.46
CA LEU A 7 -13.28 14.94 6.67
C LEU A 7 -12.92 14.94 8.16
N ILE A 8 -13.68 15.66 9.00
CA ILE A 8 -13.43 15.72 10.44
C ILE A 8 -13.57 14.32 11.05
N CYS A 9 -14.63 13.59 10.73
CA CYS A 9 -14.79 12.20 11.19
C CYS A 9 -13.62 11.32 10.73
N GLY A 10 -13.21 11.42 9.46
CA GLY A 10 -12.05 10.71 8.92
C GLY A 10 -10.77 10.98 9.71
N LEU A 11 -10.46 12.25 9.95
CA LEU A 11 -9.26 12.68 10.68
C LEU A 11 -9.31 12.27 12.16
N LEU A 12 -10.46 12.41 12.82
CA LEU A 12 -10.62 12.01 14.21
C LEU A 12 -10.44 10.49 14.40
N CYS A 13 -11.02 9.67 13.51
CA CYS A 13 -10.80 8.23 13.56
C CYS A 13 -9.33 7.86 13.26
N ALA A 14 -8.69 8.56 12.32
CA ALA A 14 -7.26 8.36 12.02
C ALA A 14 -6.37 8.70 13.23
N LEU A 15 -6.65 9.80 13.92
CA LEU A 15 -5.96 10.19 15.16
C LEU A 15 -6.21 9.18 16.28
N ALA A 16 -7.45 8.76 16.48
CA ALA A 16 -7.78 7.75 17.48
C ALA A 16 -7.06 6.42 17.22
N ALA A 17 -6.95 5.99 15.96
CA ALA A 17 -6.17 4.80 15.60
C ALA A 17 -4.68 4.99 15.92
N ASN A 18 -4.11 6.16 15.63
CA ASN A 18 -2.71 6.46 15.94
C ASN A 18 -2.43 6.44 17.45
N GLU A 19 -3.31 7.03 18.27
CA GLU A 19 -3.21 7.00 19.74
C GLU A 19 -3.34 5.58 20.30
N ALA A 20 -4.11 4.72 19.63
CA ALA A 20 -4.22 3.31 19.97
C ALA A 20 -3.00 2.47 19.52
N GLY A 21 -1.98 3.09 18.92
CA GLY A 21 -0.79 2.41 18.40
C GLY A 21 -0.98 1.70 17.06
N LEU A 22 -2.08 1.97 16.36
CA LEU A 22 -2.37 1.45 15.03
C LEU A 22 -1.94 2.45 13.95
N HIS A 23 -1.81 1.96 12.72
CA HIS A 23 -1.58 2.83 11.57
C HIS A 23 -2.81 3.71 11.31
N PHE A 24 -2.62 5.03 11.13
CA PHE A 24 -3.70 6.01 10.91
C PHE A 24 -4.64 5.64 9.74
N ALA A 25 -4.13 4.96 8.71
CA ALA A 25 -4.94 4.49 7.58
C ALA A 25 -6.06 3.52 8.01
N ILE A 26 -5.87 2.75 9.08
CA ILE A 26 -6.90 1.87 9.62
C ILE A 26 -8.06 2.69 10.18
N GLY A 27 -7.76 3.76 10.92
CA GLY A 27 -8.77 4.68 11.44
C GLY A 27 -9.54 5.40 10.33
N ALA A 28 -8.85 5.90 9.31
CA ALA A 28 -9.48 6.50 8.13
C ALA A 28 -10.38 5.51 7.38
N PHE A 29 -9.96 4.25 7.25
CA PHE A 29 -10.77 3.18 6.66
C PHE A 29 -12.04 2.89 7.47
N ILE A 30 -11.93 2.81 8.81
CA ILE A 30 -13.07 2.63 9.71
C ILE A 30 -14.06 3.80 9.57
N ALA A 31 -13.58 5.04 9.51
CA ALA A 31 -14.46 6.19 9.25
C ALA A 31 -15.20 6.06 7.91
N GLY A 32 -14.51 5.59 6.86
CA GLY A 32 -15.13 5.30 5.57
C GLY A 32 -16.22 4.22 5.65
N LEU A 33 -16.02 3.18 6.46
CA LEU A 33 -17.05 2.15 6.70
C LEU A 33 -18.26 2.72 7.45
N ILE A 34 -18.03 3.54 8.48
CA ILE A 34 -19.10 4.18 9.27
C ILE A 34 -19.92 5.14 8.40
N LEU A 35 -19.26 5.92 7.55
CA LEU A 35 -19.89 6.92 6.69
C LEU A 35 -20.36 6.34 5.34
N GLY A 36 -20.11 5.06 5.07
CA GLY A 36 -20.25 4.46 3.74
C GLY A 36 -21.62 4.63 3.11
N ASP A 37 -22.70 4.44 3.89
CA ASP A 37 -24.06 4.62 3.38
C ASP A 37 -24.39 6.09 3.08
N SER A 38 -23.93 7.01 3.93
CA SER A 38 -24.12 8.46 3.72
C SER A 38 -23.39 8.92 2.46
N ILE A 39 -22.13 8.48 2.28
CA ILE A 39 -21.31 8.78 1.10
C ILE A 39 -21.93 8.19 -0.17
N ARG A 40 -22.38 6.93 -0.11
CA ARG A 40 -22.99 6.23 -1.26
C ARG A 40 -24.30 6.87 -1.71
N SER A 41 -25.09 7.38 -0.78
CA SER A 41 -26.37 8.03 -1.07
C SER A 41 -26.23 9.45 -1.63
N ASP A 42 -25.10 10.12 -1.41
CA ASP A 42 -24.85 11.52 -1.78
C ASP A 42 -23.74 11.61 -2.83
N ARG A 43 -24.13 11.61 -4.10
CA ARG A 43 -23.17 11.56 -5.22
C ARG A 43 -22.23 12.77 -5.25
N SER A 44 -22.73 13.96 -4.92
CA SER A 44 -21.93 15.18 -4.87
C SER A 44 -20.84 15.10 -3.80
N LEU A 45 -21.18 14.54 -2.63
CA LEU A 45 -20.20 14.31 -1.57
C LEU A 45 -19.16 13.26 -1.97
N TYR A 46 -19.58 12.16 -2.61
CA TYR A 46 -18.64 11.16 -3.13
C TYR A 46 -17.68 11.77 -4.16
N ASP A 47 -18.20 12.49 -5.16
CA ASP A 47 -17.38 13.08 -6.22
C ASP A 47 -16.41 14.12 -5.63
N SER A 48 -16.86 14.96 -4.69
CA SER A 48 -15.99 15.94 -4.01
C SER A 48 -14.84 15.27 -3.22
N LEU A 49 -15.14 14.19 -2.48
CA LEU A 49 -14.12 13.42 -1.75
C LEU A 49 -13.16 12.72 -2.72
N SER A 50 -13.69 12.15 -3.81
CA SER A 50 -12.91 11.50 -4.86
C SER A 50 -11.99 12.49 -5.56
N ASP A 51 -12.47 13.68 -5.90
CA ASP A 51 -11.69 14.72 -6.56
C ASP A 51 -10.56 15.22 -5.66
N LEU A 52 -10.81 15.43 -4.37
CA LEU A 52 -9.72 15.78 -3.44
C LEU A 52 -8.72 14.63 -3.30
N ALA A 53 -9.19 13.40 -3.16
CA ALA A 53 -8.34 12.23 -3.02
C ALA A 53 -7.46 12.02 -4.26
N PHE A 54 -8.06 11.87 -5.45
CA PHE A 54 -7.34 11.58 -6.68
C PHE A 54 -6.60 12.81 -7.24
N GLY A 55 -7.23 13.98 -7.20
CA GLY A 55 -6.66 15.22 -7.73
C GLY A 55 -5.47 15.74 -6.93
N PHE A 56 -5.47 15.56 -5.60
CA PHE A 56 -4.40 16.08 -4.74
C PHE A 56 -3.60 14.97 -4.05
N PHE A 57 -4.21 14.20 -3.15
CA PHE A 57 -3.47 13.31 -2.25
C PHE A 57 -2.81 12.13 -2.97
N VAL A 58 -3.54 11.44 -3.83
CA VAL A 58 -3.03 10.28 -4.60
C VAL A 58 -1.96 10.74 -5.58
N THR A 59 -2.17 11.87 -6.26
CA THR A 59 -1.19 12.44 -7.19
C THR A 59 0.10 12.82 -6.46
N LEU A 60 -0.01 13.50 -5.31
CA LEU A 60 1.15 13.87 -4.48
C LEU A 60 1.86 12.64 -3.90
N PHE A 61 1.12 11.62 -3.47
CA PHE A 61 1.66 10.35 -2.99
C PHE A 61 2.52 9.67 -4.05
N PHE A 62 2.00 9.48 -5.27
CA PHE A 62 2.77 8.85 -6.34
C PHE A 62 3.94 9.71 -6.83
N ALA A 63 3.80 11.04 -6.85
CA ALA A 63 4.91 11.94 -7.14
C ALA A 63 6.03 11.81 -6.09
N TYR A 64 5.68 11.75 -4.81
CA TYR A 64 6.63 11.56 -3.72
C TYR A 64 7.35 10.21 -3.80
N ILE A 65 6.63 9.11 -4.08
CA ILE A 65 7.24 7.80 -4.32
C ILE A 65 8.21 7.84 -5.51
N GLY A 66 7.87 8.58 -6.57
CA GLY A 66 8.78 8.82 -7.71
C GLY A 66 10.06 9.57 -7.30
N LEU A 67 9.96 10.59 -6.44
CA LEU A 67 11.12 11.34 -5.93
C LEU A 67 12.05 10.51 -5.04
N LEU A 68 11.51 9.48 -4.39
CA LEU A 68 12.30 8.54 -3.58
C LEU A 68 13.14 7.59 -4.44
N PHE A 69 12.94 7.55 -5.76
CA PHE A 69 13.70 6.67 -6.64
C PHE A 69 15.21 6.97 -6.55
N PRO A 70 16.04 5.99 -6.12
CA PRO A 70 17.45 6.25 -5.92
C PRO A 70 18.17 6.47 -7.26
N PRO A 71 19.06 7.46 -7.36
CA PRO A 71 19.81 7.73 -8.58
C PRO A 71 20.88 6.67 -8.89
N SER A 72 21.25 5.82 -7.91
CA SER A 72 22.27 4.79 -8.11
C SER A 72 22.13 3.61 -7.13
N LEU A 73 22.35 2.41 -7.66
CA LEU A 73 22.53 1.16 -6.90
C LEU A 73 24.01 0.84 -6.64
N ALA A 74 24.90 1.83 -6.79
CA ALA A 74 26.33 1.64 -6.62
C ALA A 74 26.66 0.95 -5.28
N GLY A 75 27.42 -0.14 -5.37
CA GLY A 75 27.85 -0.94 -4.22
C GLY A 75 26.90 -2.06 -3.80
N VAL A 76 25.72 -2.21 -4.41
CA VAL A 76 24.84 -3.36 -4.15
C VAL A 76 25.05 -4.43 -5.23
N PRO A 77 25.44 -5.67 -4.86
CA PRO A 77 25.49 -6.77 -5.82
C PRO A 77 24.12 -7.00 -6.46
N LEU A 78 24.07 -7.04 -7.79
CA LEU A 78 22.81 -7.22 -8.53
C LEU A 78 22.06 -8.49 -8.11
N VAL A 79 22.81 -9.56 -7.82
CA VAL A 79 22.27 -10.83 -7.32
C VAL A 79 21.54 -10.64 -5.99
N PHE A 80 22.15 -9.91 -5.05
CA PHE A 80 21.51 -9.64 -3.76
C PHE A 80 20.22 -8.84 -3.94
N PHE A 81 20.25 -7.82 -4.78
CA PHE A 81 19.05 -7.02 -5.07
C PHE A 81 17.93 -7.87 -5.71
N ALA A 82 18.27 -8.70 -6.70
CA ALA A 82 17.31 -9.59 -7.35
C ALA A 82 16.67 -10.58 -6.35
N VAL A 83 17.48 -11.17 -5.46
CA VAL A 83 16.99 -12.04 -4.38
C VAL A 83 16.09 -11.26 -3.43
N LEU A 84 16.48 -10.06 -3.02
CA LEU A 84 15.69 -9.20 -2.12
C LEU A 84 14.30 -8.92 -2.71
N VAL A 85 14.23 -8.56 -4.00
CA VAL A 85 12.97 -8.34 -4.70
C VAL A 85 12.17 -9.64 -4.77
N ALA A 86 12.77 -10.74 -5.24
CA ALA A 86 12.09 -12.03 -5.37
C ALA A 86 11.49 -12.52 -4.04
N VAL A 87 12.25 -12.42 -2.94
CA VAL A 87 11.78 -12.77 -1.59
C VAL A 87 10.66 -11.84 -1.13
N SER A 88 10.73 -10.54 -1.45
CA SER A 88 9.66 -9.59 -1.11
C SER A 88 8.32 -9.98 -1.77
N PHE A 89 8.33 -10.35 -3.05
CA PHE A 89 7.14 -10.84 -3.74
C PHE A 89 6.69 -12.19 -3.21
N ALA A 90 7.60 -13.17 -3.15
CA ALA A 90 7.28 -14.54 -2.75
C ALA A 90 6.68 -14.61 -1.34
N SER A 91 7.28 -13.91 -0.37
CA SER A 91 6.79 -13.89 1.00
C SER A 91 5.35 -13.37 1.11
N LYS A 92 4.99 -12.33 0.36
CA LYS A 92 3.64 -11.74 0.37
C LYS A 92 2.62 -12.57 -0.38
N ILE A 93 2.99 -13.08 -1.55
CA ILE A 93 2.10 -13.92 -2.38
C ILE A 93 1.82 -15.24 -1.66
N VAL A 94 2.86 -15.94 -1.20
CA VAL A 94 2.73 -17.23 -0.52
C VAL A 94 2.02 -17.04 0.83
N GLY A 95 2.41 -16.03 1.61
CA GLY A 95 1.75 -15.74 2.89
C GLY A 95 0.27 -15.41 2.73
N GLY A 96 -0.08 -14.56 1.76
CA GLY A 96 -1.47 -14.21 1.45
C GLY A 96 -2.28 -15.39 0.90
N PHE A 97 -1.66 -16.22 0.06
CA PHE A 97 -2.27 -17.44 -0.44
C PHE A 97 -2.61 -18.40 0.71
N ILE A 98 -1.62 -18.77 1.52
CA ILE A 98 -1.81 -19.71 2.64
C ILE A 98 -2.83 -19.15 3.64
N GLY A 99 -2.73 -17.87 3.98
CA GLY A 99 -3.61 -17.21 4.94
C GLY A 99 -5.07 -17.12 4.50
N SER A 100 -5.33 -17.04 3.18
CA SER A 100 -6.68 -16.90 2.65
C SER A 100 -7.26 -18.20 2.07
N PHE A 101 -6.42 -19.19 1.75
CA PHE A 101 -6.85 -20.42 1.08
C PHE A 101 -7.88 -21.21 1.89
N ARG A 102 -7.70 -21.31 3.22
CA ARG A 102 -8.65 -22.03 4.09
C ARG A 102 -10.03 -21.39 4.11
N THR A 103 -10.10 -20.07 4.04
CA THR A 103 -11.37 -19.33 4.10
C THR A 103 -12.05 -19.26 2.73
N LEU A 104 -11.28 -19.06 1.66
CA LEU A 104 -11.84 -18.88 0.31
C LEU A 104 -12.07 -20.21 -0.43
N GLN A 105 -11.37 -21.28 -0.03
CA GLN A 105 -11.39 -22.61 -0.64
C GLN A 105 -11.19 -22.62 -2.17
N ASN A 106 -10.63 -21.55 -2.72
CA ASN A 106 -10.41 -21.36 -4.15
C ASN A 106 -8.99 -20.82 -4.35
N PRO A 107 -8.11 -21.56 -5.05
CA PRO A 107 -6.71 -21.17 -5.20
C PRO A 107 -6.54 -19.88 -6.01
N ARG A 108 -7.42 -19.61 -6.99
CA ARG A 108 -7.37 -18.37 -7.80
C ARG A 108 -7.72 -17.16 -6.93
N LYS A 109 -8.78 -17.26 -6.12
CA LYS A 109 -9.17 -16.18 -5.19
C LYS A 109 -8.09 -15.94 -4.13
N ALA A 110 -7.50 -17.01 -3.59
CA ALA A 110 -6.40 -16.90 -2.61
C ALA A 110 -5.14 -16.26 -3.21
N LEU A 111 -4.81 -16.55 -4.47
CA LEU A 111 -3.72 -15.90 -5.20
C LEU A 111 -3.95 -14.39 -5.37
N VAL A 112 -5.17 -13.97 -5.69
CA VAL A 112 -5.52 -12.55 -5.82
C VAL A 112 -5.35 -11.81 -4.50
N VAL A 113 -5.68 -12.44 -3.36
CA VAL A 113 -5.36 -11.89 -2.03
C VAL A 113 -3.84 -11.72 -1.86
N GLY A 114 -3.05 -12.73 -2.23
CA GLY A 114 -1.60 -12.66 -2.23
C GLY A 114 -1.04 -11.48 -3.06
N PHE A 115 -1.56 -11.26 -4.27
CA PHE A 115 -1.20 -10.11 -5.10
C PHE A 115 -1.54 -8.77 -4.45
N GLY A 116 -2.64 -8.69 -3.71
CA GLY A 116 -3.03 -7.49 -2.97
C GLY A 116 -2.12 -7.11 -1.82
N LEU A 117 -1.34 -8.07 -1.30
CA LEU A 117 -0.39 -7.85 -0.20
C LEU A 117 1.03 -7.54 -0.66
N VAL A 118 1.29 -7.59 -1.98
CA VAL A 118 2.59 -7.29 -2.59
C VAL A 118 3.08 -5.85 -2.34
N PRO A 119 2.28 -4.78 -2.56
CA PRO A 119 2.81 -3.43 -2.50
C PRO A 119 3.34 -3.13 -1.11
N ARG A 120 4.63 -2.80 -1.04
CA ARG A 120 5.25 -2.28 0.18
C ARG A 120 5.04 -0.77 0.21
N GLY A 121 4.55 -0.25 1.32
CA GLY A 121 4.21 1.16 1.44
C GLY A 121 5.22 1.98 2.22
N GLU A 122 4.73 3.11 2.73
CA GLU A 122 5.46 4.07 3.56
C GLU A 122 6.17 3.44 4.76
N VAL A 123 5.55 2.46 5.43
CA VAL A 123 6.11 1.84 6.63
C VAL A 123 7.47 1.19 6.36
N ALA A 124 7.65 0.57 5.18
CA ALA A 124 8.94 -0.03 4.82
C ALA A 124 10.03 1.03 4.64
N LEU A 125 9.69 2.18 4.05
CA LEU A 125 10.61 3.30 3.85
C LEU A 125 10.93 4.02 5.16
N VAL A 126 9.94 4.19 6.04
CA VAL A 126 10.13 4.77 7.37
C VAL A 126 11.10 3.92 8.18
N VAL A 127 10.87 2.59 8.24
CA VAL A 127 11.77 1.67 8.95
C VAL A 127 13.17 1.70 8.34
N ALA A 128 13.29 1.67 7.01
CA ALA A 128 14.58 1.77 6.34
C ALA A 128 15.31 3.09 6.66
N LYS A 129 14.58 4.22 6.68
CA LYS A 129 15.15 5.53 6.98
C LYS A 129 15.61 5.62 8.43
N VAL A 130 14.79 5.16 9.38
CA VAL A 130 15.18 5.09 10.80
C VAL A 130 16.42 4.21 10.98
N SER A 131 16.48 3.08 10.28
CA SER A 131 17.61 2.16 10.34
C SER A 131 18.89 2.77 9.76
N LEU A 132 18.78 3.57 8.69
CA LEU A 132 19.90 4.31 8.10
C LEU A 132 20.40 5.38 9.07
N THR A 133 19.50 6.17 9.67
CA THR A 133 19.88 7.21 10.64
C THR A 133 20.46 6.64 11.92
N ALA A 134 20.05 5.44 12.31
CA ALA A 134 20.63 4.71 13.44
C ALA A 134 21.98 4.03 13.11
N GLY A 135 22.46 4.13 11.86
CA GLY A 135 23.70 3.49 11.41
C GLY A 135 23.61 1.96 11.27
N ILE A 136 22.41 1.38 11.31
CA ILE A 136 22.17 -0.07 11.22
C ILE A 136 22.35 -0.56 9.78
N ILE A 137 21.96 0.26 8.80
CA ILE A 137 22.07 -0.07 7.37
C ILE A 137 22.91 0.97 6.63
N SER A 138 23.58 0.53 5.56
CA SER A 138 24.31 1.43 4.67
C SER A 138 23.37 2.18 3.73
N ILE A 139 23.86 3.29 3.17
CA ILE A 139 23.15 4.04 2.13
C ILE A 139 22.81 3.16 0.91
N SER A 140 23.71 2.24 0.54
CA SER A 140 23.48 1.28 -0.54
C SER A 140 22.30 0.35 -0.26
N LEU A 141 22.19 -0.16 0.97
CA LEU A 141 21.06 -1.02 1.36
C LEU A 141 19.74 -0.23 1.44
N PHE A 142 19.79 1.01 1.93
CA PHE A 142 18.65 1.92 1.91
C PHE A 142 18.14 2.16 0.47
N SER A 143 19.05 2.42 -0.48
CA SER A 143 18.71 2.56 -1.90
C SER A 143 18.09 1.27 -2.47
N ALA A 144 18.65 0.10 -2.16
CA ALA A 144 18.11 -1.18 -2.61
C ALA A 144 16.69 -1.45 -2.07
N VAL A 145 16.44 -1.18 -0.78
CA VAL A 145 15.11 -1.31 -0.18
C VAL A 145 14.12 -0.33 -0.82
N THR A 146 14.55 0.91 -1.04
CA THR A 146 13.71 1.95 -1.66
C THR A 146 13.31 1.57 -3.08
N LEU A 147 14.26 1.07 -3.88
CA LEU A 147 13.96 0.59 -5.22
C LEU A 147 13.05 -0.64 -5.21
N MET A 148 13.24 -1.58 -4.28
CA MET A 148 12.32 -2.71 -4.13
C MET A 148 10.90 -2.24 -3.81
N VAL A 149 10.75 -1.26 -2.90
CA VAL A 149 9.44 -0.67 -2.57
C VAL A 149 8.78 -0.12 -3.83
N VAL A 150 9.48 0.71 -4.60
CA VAL A 150 8.98 1.25 -5.88
C VAL A 150 8.55 0.12 -6.82
N ILE A 151 9.39 -0.90 -7.04
CA ILE A 151 9.06 -2.03 -7.91
C ILE A 151 7.79 -2.74 -7.43
N THR A 152 7.63 -2.99 -6.13
CA THR A 152 6.43 -3.67 -5.60
C THR A 152 5.17 -2.83 -5.76
N VAL A 153 5.25 -1.51 -5.57
CA VAL A 153 4.12 -0.58 -5.75
C VAL A 153 3.70 -0.53 -7.21
N PHE A 154 4.65 -0.39 -8.14
CA PHE A 154 4.35 -0.37 -9.57
C PHE A 154 3.86 -1.72 -10.09
N ALA A 155 4.38 -2.84 -9.58
CA ALA A 155 3.95 -4.17 -10.00
C ALA A 155 2.54 -4.53 -9.51
N ALA A 156 2.11 -4.00 -8.36
CA ALA A 156 0.86 -4.38 -7.72
C ALA A 156 -0.39 -4.17 -8.61
N PRO A 157 -0.61 -3.01 -9.27
CA PRO A 157 -1.71 -2.84 -10.21
C PRO A 157 -1.71 -3.88 -11.35
N PHE A 158 -0.55 -4.19 -11.95
CA PHE A 158 -0.47 -5.16 -13.03
C PHE A 158 -0.81 -6.58 -12.56
N LEU A 159 -0.34 -6.98 -11.38
CA LEU A 159 -0.67 -8.28 -10.77
C LEU A 159 -2.15 -8.37 -10.42
N MET A 160 -2.70 -7.30 -9.84
CA MET A 160 -4.12 -7.21 -9.49
C MET A 160 -5.03 -7.28 -10.72
N VAL A 161 -4.75 -6.51 -11.77
CA VAL A 161 -5.55 -6.53 -13.01
C VAL A 161 -5.53 -7.93 -13.62
N ARG A 162 -4.36 -8.56 -13.75
CA ARG A 162 -4.26 -9.95 -14.24
C ARG A 162 -5.04 -10.93 -13.35
N GLY A 163 -4.89 -10.82 -12.03
CA GLY A 163 -5.61 -11.65 -11.07
C GLY A 163 -7.13 -11.54 -11.20
N PHE A 164 -7.66 -10.32 -11.34
CA PHE A 164 -9.10 -10.11 -11.54
C PHE A 164 -9.60 -10.57 -12.91
N THR A 165 -8.81 -10.43 -13.97
CA THR A 165 -9.20 -10.96 -15.29
C THR A 165 -9.35 -12.48 -15.28
N TRP A 166 -8.52 -13.20 -14.53
CA TRP A 166 -8.67 -14.66 -14.37
C TRP A 166 -9.93 -15.06 -13.61
N LEU A 167 -10.36 -14.26 -12.65
CA LEU A 167 -11.59 -14.52 -11.89
C LEU A 167 -12.87 -14.18 -12.68
N ARG A 168 -12.78 -13.32 -13.70
CA ARG A 168 -13.92 -12.95 -14.56
C ARG A 168 -14.10 -13.88 -15.77
N GLY A 169 -13.10 -14.70 -16.08
CA GLY A 169 -13.15 -15.66 -17.18
C GLY A 169 -13.77 -17.03 -16.82
N ASP A 170 -14.21 -17.20 -15.57
CA ASP A 170 -15.00 -18.32 -15.06
C ASP A 170 -16.47 -17.87 -14.84
#